data_AF-A0A0D6XQU7-F1
#
_entry.id   AF-A0A0D6XQU7-F1
#
_cell.length_a   1.000
_cell.length_b   1.000
_cell.length_c   1.000
_cell.angle_alpha   90.00
_cell.angle_beta   90.00
_cell.angle_gamma   90.00
#
_symmetry.space_group_name_H-M   'P 1'
#
loop_
_entity.id
_entity.type
_entity.pdbx_description
1 polymer ?
#
loop_
_entity_poly.entity_id
_entity_poly.type
_entity_poly.pdbx_seq_one_letter_code
_entity_poly.pdbx_strand_id
1 'polypeptide(L)'
;MEIVLILVCGFLTSISVYLILSKSLIRIIIGTALLSHAANLFILTMGGLKTGNVPIYEEGVSNYVDPIPQALILTAIVISFAVTAFFLVLAFRSYKELGTDNVERMKGVPQEDDE
;
A
#
# COMPACT_ATOMS: atom_id res chain seq x y z
N MET A 1 18.10 -8.22 13.14
CA MET A 1 17.08 -7.16 12.96
C MET A 1 16.00 -7.58 11.97
N GLU A 2 16.40 -8.35 10.97
CA GLU A 2 15.59 -8.98 9.93
C GLU A 2 14.38 -9.72 10.50
N ILE A 3 14.55 -10.56 11.54
CA ILE A 3 13.45 -11.30 12.17
C ILE A 3 12.37 -10.35 12.74
N VAL A 4 12.78 -9.25 13.38
CA VAL A 4 11.85 -8.27 13.94
C VAL A 4 11.04 -7.61 12.82
N LEU A 5 11.71 -7.23 11.73
CA LEU A 5 11.03 -6.62 10.59
C LEU A 5 10.12 -7.60 9.85
N ILE A 6 10.48 -8.88 9.75
CA ILE A 6 9.60 -9.92 9.20
C ILE A 6 8.32 -10.04 10.04
N LEU A 7 8.44 -10.05 11.37
CA LEU A 7 7.27 -10.07 12.26
C LEU A 7 6.41 -8.81 12.11
N VAL A 8 7.03 -7.63 11.99
CA VAL A 8 6.32 -6.37 11.73
C VAL A 8 5.61 -6.40 10.38
N CYS A 9 6.26 -6.86 9.31
CA CYS A 9 5.66 -7.06 7.99
C CYS A 9 4.44 -7.98 8.07
N GLY A 10 4.56 -9.10 8.79
CA GLY A 10 3.45 -10.03 9.02
C GLY A 10 2.28 -9.35 9.71
N PHE A 11 2.53 -8.62 10.79
CA PHE A 11 1.49 -7.90 11.53
C PHE A 11 0.82 -6.80 10.69
N LEU A 12 1.60 -6.00 9.96
CA LEU A 12 1.08 -4.97 9.04
C LEU A 12 0.24 -5.60 7.93
N THR A 13 0.67 -6.73 7.38
CA THR A 13 -0.09 -7.47 6.36
C THR A 13 -1.41 -7.98 6.94
N SER A 14 -1.39 -8.57 8.14
CA SER A 14 -2.61 -9.03 8.82
C SER A 14 -3.60 -7.89 9.08
N ILE A 15 -3.14 -6.73 9.57
CA ILE A 15 -4.00 -5.55 9.76
C ILE A 15 -4.56 -5.07 8.43
N SER A 16 -3.73 -5.03 7.38
CA SER A 16 -4.13 -4.58 6.05
C SER A 16 -5.24 -5.46 5.49
N VAL A 17 -5.08 -6.78 5.55
CA VAL A 17 -6.10 -7.75 5.14
C VAL A 17 -7.37 -7.59 5.96
N TYR A 18 -7.26 -7.44 7.28
CA TYR A 18 -8.41 -7.18 8.15
C TYR A 18 -9.20 -5.93 7.74
N LEU A 19 -8.50 -4.83 7.41
CA LEU A 19 -9.13 -3.58 6.96
C LEU A 19 -9.78 -3.72 5.58
N ILE A 20 -9.16 -4.46 4.65
CA ILE A 20 -9.71 -4.74 3.31
C ILE A 20 -11.01 -5.55 3.40
N LEU A 21 -11.13 -6.44 4.39
CA LEU A 21 -12.35 -7.23 4.60
C LEU A 21 -13.47 -6.44 5.33
N SER A 22 -13.24 -5.17 5.66
CA SER A 22 -14.25 -4.36 6.34
C SER A 22 -15.33 -3.84 5.38
N LYS A 23 -16.48 -3.44 5.94
CA LYS A 23 -17.63 -2.97 5.15
C LYS A 23 -17.55 -1.52 4.68
N SER A 24 -16.54 -0.76 5.08
CA SER A 24 -16.44 0.69 4.82
C SER A 24 -15.37 0.95 3.77
N LEU A 25 -15.67 1.69 2.69
CA LEU A 25 -14.70 1.92 1.61
C LEU A 25 -13.45 2.63 2.14
N ILE A 26 -13.59 3.61 3.03
CA ILE A 26 -12.40 4.32 3.53
C ILE A 26 -11.45 3.37 4.27
N ARG A 27 -11.98 2.40 5.01
CA ARG A 27 -11.17 1.38 5.68
C ARG A 27 -10.48 0.47 4.67
N ILE A 28 -11.15 0.12 3.58
CA ILE A 28 -10.55 -0.66 2.48
C ILE A 28 -9.39 0.12 1.86
N ILE A 29 -9.56 1.42 1.59
CA ILE A 29 -8.50 2.27 1.02
C ILE A 29 -7.29 2.36 1.97
N ILE A 30 -7.53 2.53 3.27
CA ILE A 30 -6.46 2.54 4.27
C ILE A 30 -5.78 1.17 4.32
N GLY A 31 -6.55 0.08 4.23
CA GLY A 31 -6.03 -1.29 4.18
C GLY A 31 -5.13 -1.55 2.97
N THR A 32 -5.50 -1.09 1.77
CA THR A 32 -4.69 -1.24 0.56
C THR A 32 -3.42 -0.37 0.59
N ALA A 33 -3.52 0.84 1.15
CA ALA A 33 -2.35 1.70 1.39
C ALA A 33 -1.38 1.05 2.39
N LEU A 34 -1.90 0.50 3.50
CA LEU A 34 -1.09 -0.18 4.50
C LEU A 34 -0.43 -1.45 3.95
N LEU A 35 -1.12 -2.19 3.08
CA LEU A 35 -0.55 -3.36 2.40
C LEU A 35 0.64 -2.96 1.51
N SER A 36 0.54 -1.83 0.82
CA SER A 36 1.63 -1.30 0.00
C SER A 36 2.86 -0.96 0.85
N HIS A 37 2.66 -0.37 2.04
CA HIS A 37 3.76 -0.13 2.98
C HIS A 37 4.38 -1.42 3.52
N ALA A 38 3.57 -2.43 3.83
CA ALA A 38 4.06 -3.74 4.27
C ALA A 38 4.90 -4.42 3.18
N ALA A 39 4.46 -4.37 1.91
CA ALA A 39 5.20 -4.90 0.77
C ALA A 39 6.54 -4.19 0.57
N ASN A 40 6.57 -2.86 0.66
CA ASN A 40 7.81 -2.09 0.55
C ASN A 40 8.80 -2.44 1.68
N LEU A 41 8.31 -2.58 2.91
CA LEU A 41 9.15 -2.98 4.06
C LEU A 41 9.68 -4.42 3.88
N PHE A 42 8.87 -5.30 3.30
CA PHE A 42 9.26 -6.67 3.01
C PHE A 42 10.38 -6.74 1.97
N ILE A 43 10.25 -6.01 0.85
CA ILE A 43 11.29 -5.90 -0.18
C ILE A 43 12.60 -5.37 0.43
N LEU A 44 12.51 -4.32 1.25
CA LEU A 44 13.68 -3.75 1.94
C LEU A 44 14.36 -4.79 2.84
N THR A 45 13.56 -5.58 3.57
CA THR A 45 14.08 -6.61 4.48
C THR A 45 14.75 -7.76 3.74
N MET A 46 14.26 -8.13 2.55
CA MET A 46 14.89 -9.14 1.69
C MET A 46 16.22 -8.67 1.07
N GLY A 47 16.40 -7.36 0.89
CA GLY A 47 17.62 -6.76 0.35
C GLY A 47 18.84 -6.77 1.29
N GLY A 48 18.66 -7.17 2.55
CA GLY A 48 19.73 -7.19 3.55
C GLY A 48 19.95 -5.81 4.20
N LEU A 49 19.76 -5.74 5.51
CA LEU A 49 19.73 -4.47 6.26
C LEU A 49 21.06 -4.07 6.90
N LYS A 50 22.06 -4.95 6.85
CA LYS A 50 23.30 -4.83 7.65
C LYS A 50 24.58 -4.71 6.82
N THR A 51 24.48 -4.42 5.53
CA THR A 51 25.59 -4.60 4.60
C THR A 51 25.91 -3.33 3.83
N GLY A 52 26.92 -2.58 4.28
CA GLY A 52 27.60 -1.56 3.48
C GLY A 52 27.12 -0.11 3.67
N ASN A 53 27.78 0.79 2.96
CA ASN A 53 27.47 2.21 2.87
C ASN A 53 26.35 2.48 1.85
N VAL A 54 25.81 3.71 1.87
CA VAL A 54 24.80 4.21 0.93
C VAL A 54 25.26 3.96 -0.51
N PRO A 55 24.40 3.55 -1.46
CA PRO A 55 24.80 3.16 -2.82
C PRO A 55 25.04 4.39 -3.69
N ILE A 56 25.96 5.25 -3.26
CA ILE A 56 26.45 6.45 -3.92
C ILE A 56 27.97 6.29 -3.97
N TYR A 57 28.54 6.41 -5.16
CA TYR A 57 29.98 6.24 -5.34
C TYR A 57 30.76 7.26 -4.53
N GLU A 58 31.69 6.76 -3.70
CA GLU A 58 32.62 7.55 -2.90
C GLU A 58 34.01 6.91 -2.95
N GLU A 59 35.06 7.73 -3.11
CA GLU A 59 36.44 7.24 -3.11
C GLU A 59 36.79 6.58 -1.77
N GLY A 60 37.41 5.40 -1.82
CA GLY A 60 37.83 4.66 -0.62
C GLY A 60 36.75 3.77 0.02
N VAL A 61 35.50 3.79 -0.47
CA VAL A 61 34.42 2.90 -0.01
C VAL A 61 34.29 1.70 -0.94
N SER A 62 34.45 0.49 -0.39
CA SER A 62 34.40 -0.78 -1.15
C SER A 62 33.15 -1.61 -0.89
N ASN A 63 32.34 -1.27 0.12
CA ASN A 63 31.17 -2.04 0.52
C ASN A 63 29.92 -1.15 0.47
N TYR A 64 28.99 -1.47 -0.42
CA TYR A 64 27.75 -0.74 -0.65
C TYR A 64 26.56 -1.66 -0.42
N VAL A 65 25.44 -1.07 0.06
CA VAL A 65 24.15 -1.77 0.08
C VAL A 65 23.66 -2.04 -1.35
N ASP A 66 22.85 -3.07 -1.53
CA ASP A 66 22.24 -3.36 -2.84
C ASP A 66 21.32 -2.19 -3.28
N PRO A 67 21.57 -1.55 -4.43
CA PRO A 67 20.71 -0.48 -4.94
C PRO A 67 19.39 -0.99 -5.54
N ILE A 68 19.30 -2.28 -5.90
CA ILE A 68 18.14 -2.83 -6.62
C ILE A 68 16.84 -2.73 -5.79
N PRO A 69 16.80 -3.14 -4.50
CA PRO A 69 15.60 -2.99 -3.68
C PRO A 69 15.15 -1.54 -3.54
N GLN A 70 16.08 -0.59 -3.47
CA GLN A 70 15.77 0.83 -3.31
C GLN A 70 15.08 1.41 -4.55
N ALA A 71 15.58 1.09 -5.74
CA ALA A 71 14.97 1.50 -7.00
C ALA A 71 13.57 0.88 -7.20
N LEU A 72 13.40 -0.39 -6.80
CA LEU A 72 12.11 -1.08 -6.86
C LEU A 72 11.08 -0.43 -5.93
N ILE A 73 11.46 -0.12 -4.69
CA ILE A 73 10.59 0.52 -3.70
C ILE A 73 10.19 1.93 -4.16
N LEU A 74 11.12 2.74 -4.69
CA LEU A 74 10.80 4.08 -5.18
C LEU A 74 9.73 4.02 -6.29
N THR A 75 9.84 3.05 -7.19
CA THR A 75 8.86 2.81 -8.25
C THR A 75 7.50 2.39 -7.68
N ALA A 76 7.51 1.44 -6.73
CA ALA A 76 6.31 0.97 -6.06
C ALA A 76 5.57 2.10 -5.31
N ILE A 77 6.30 2.99 -4.63
CA ILE A 77 5.72 4.14 -3.91
C ILE A 77 4.91 5.03 -4.86
N VAL A 78 5.46 5.37 -6.04
CA VAL A 78 4.77 6.25 -7.00
C VAL A 78 3.52 5.59 -7.57
N ILE A 79 3.58 4.28 -7.89
CA ILE A 79 2.42 3.52 -8.37
C ILE A 79 1.34 3.46 -7.28
N SER A 80 1.70 3.08 -6.06
CA SER A 80 0.75 3.04 -4.93
C SER A 80 0.12 4.40 -4.69
N PHE A 81 0.89 5.49 -4.73
CA PHE A 81 0.36 6.84 -4.59
C PHE A 81 -0.68 7.18 -5.67
N ALA A 82 -0.37 6.92 -6.94
CA ALA A 82 -1.29 7.19 -8.05
C ALA A 82 -2.59 6.37 -7.92
N VAL A 83 -2.48 5.08 -7.60
CA VAL A 83 -3.64 4.20 -7.40
C VAL A 83 -4.47 4.62 -6.19
N THR A 84 -3.85 4.97 -5.06
CA THR A 84 -4.56 5.45 -3.86
C THR A 84 -5.27 6.78 -4.14
N ALA A 85 -4.63 7.72 -4.84
CA ALA A 85 -5.27 8.99 -5.22
C ALA A 85 -6.49 8.76 -6.11
N PHE A 86 -6.35 7.91 -7.12
CA PHE A 86 -7.47 7.52 -7.98
C PHE A 86 -8.60 6.85 -7.19
N PHE A 87 -8.24 5.92 -6.29
CA PHE A 87 -9.21 5.19 -5.49
C PHE A 87 -9.98 6.11 -4.52
N LEU A 88 -9.31 7.12 -3.95
CA LEU A 88 -9.96 8.16 -3.13
C LEU A 88 -10.96 8.99 -3.95
N VAL A 89 -10.61 9.39 -5.18
CA VAL A 89 -11.52 10.12 -6.06
C VAL A 89 -12.72 9.26 -6.45
N LEU A 90 -12.51 7.97 -6.74
CA LEU A 90 -13.60 7.03 -6.99
C LEU A 90 -14.51 6.90 -5.78
N ALA A 91 -13.96 6.68 -4.58
CA ALA A 91 -14.75 6.56 -3.37
C ALA A 91 -15.55 7.84 -3.07
N PHE A 92 -14.97 9.01 -3.30
CA PHE A 92 -15.67 10.29 -3.19
C PHE A 92 -16.84 10.38 -4.18
N ARG A 93 -16.64 10.00 -5.45
CA ARG A 93 -17.72 10.00 -6.45
C ARG A 93 -18.81 8.98 -6.11
N SER A 94 -18.44 7.75 -5.76
CA SER A 94 -19.38 6.71 -5.33
C SER A 94 -20.20 7.15 -4.12
N TYR A 95 -19.57 7.82 -3.14
CA TYR A 95 -20.30 8.37 -1.99
C TYR A 95 -21.27 9.48 -2.40
N LYS A 96 -20.89 10.34 -3.35
CA LYS A 96 -21.76 11.41 -3.86
C LYS A 96 -22.98 10.86 -4.61
N GLU A 97 -22.83 9.76 -5.34
CA GLU A 97 -23.91 9.13 -6.12
C GLU A 97 -24.81 8.21 -5.27
N LEU A 98 -24.22 7.41 -4.38
CA LEU A 98 -24.95 6.39 -3.60
C LEU A 98 -25.32 6.84 -2.18
N GLY A 99 -24.70 7.92 -1.67
CA GLY A 99 -24.93 8.43 -0.32
C GLY A 99 -24.46 7.50 0.81
N THR A 100 -23.72 6.44 0.50
CA THR A 100 -23.26 5.42 1.46
C THR A 100 -21.79 5.10 1.25
N ASP A 101 -21.07 4.89 2.35
CA ASP A 101 -19.70 4.34 2.38
C ASP A 101 -19.69 2.84 2.66
N ASN A 102 -20.85 2.25 2.96
CA ASN A 102 -20.98 0.83 3.23
C ASN A 102 -21.08 0.03 1.92
N VAL A 103 -20.06 -0.77 1.63
CA VAL A 103 -19.93 -1.57 0.40
C VAL A 103 -21.06 -2.58 0.23
N GLU A 104 -21.59 -3.14 1.31
CA GLU A 104 -22.72 -4.09 1.26
C GLU A 104 -24.02 -3.43 0.77
N ARG A 105 -24.13 -2.10 0.93
CA ARG A 105 -25.26 -1.29 0.48
C ARG A 105 -25.07 -0.72 -0.92
N MET A 106 -23.89 -0.85 -1.53
CA MET A 106 -23.59 -0.35 -2.87
C MET A 106 -24.13 -1.29 -3.95
N LYS A 107 -25.46 -1.37 -4.07
CA LYS A 107 -26.16 -2.27 -5.00
C LYS A 107 -26.57 -1.61 -6.32
N GLY A 108 -26.07 -0.40 -6.60
CA GLY A 108 -26.44 0.41 -7.77
C GLY A 108 -27.51 1.46 -7.45
N VAL A 109 -27.68 2.42 -8.35
CA VAL A 109 -28.76 3.41 -8.30
C VAL A 109 -30.04 2.70 -8.77
N PRO A 110 -31.15 2.74 -8.02
CA PRO A 110 -32.43 2.23 -8.52
C PRO A 110 -32.75 2.96 -9.84
N GLN A 111 -32.94 2.23 -10.93
CA GLN A 111 -33.57 2.81 -12.12
C GLN A 111 -34.98 3.23 -11.68
N GLU A 112 -35.30 4.52 -11.77
CA GLU A 112 -36.70 4.91 -11.86
C GLU A 112 -37.23 4.17 -13.09
N ASP A 113 -38.20 3.27 -12.87
CA ASP A 113 -38.92 2.66 -13.95
C ASP A 113 -39.58 3.80 -14.73
N ASP A 114 -38.99 4.19 -15.86
CA ASP A 114 -39.58 5.14 -16.80
C ASP A 114 -40.94 4.54 -17.24
N GLU A 115 -42.04 5.05 -16.67
CA GLU A 115 -43.42 4.81 -17.11
C GLU A 115 -43.66 5.30 -18.55
#